data_AF-A0A8T4UF32-F1
#
_entry.id   AF-A0A8T4UF32-F1
#
_cell.length_a   1.000
_cell.length_b   1.000
_cell.length_c   1.000
_cell.angle_alpha   90.00
_cell.angle_beta   90.00
_cell.angle_gamma   90.00
#
_symmetry.space_group_name_H-M   'P 1'
#
loop_
_entity.id
_entity.type
_entity.pdbx_description
1 polymer ?
#
loop_
_entity_poly.entity_id
_entity_poly.type
_entity_poly.pdbx_seq_one_letter_code
_entity_poly.pdbx_strand_id
1 'polypeptide(L)'
;MGHIVSSQRVALDLLMVEMRAFGRALRPEEQELLDGLLAQAYRHYGAVSSASSFHSWAFLVLSVMLEQEKRLRQLEGRPCG
;
A
#
# COMPACT_ATOMS: atom_id res chain seq x y z
N MET A 1 8.22 -23.17 1.84
CA MET A 1 8.01 -21.73 2.07
C MET A 1 7.66 -20.94 0.80
N GLY A 2 8.14 -21.30 -0.41
CA GLY A 2 7.79 -20.58 -1.65
C GLY A 2 6.28 -20.52 -1.97
N HIS A 3 5.53 -21.57 -1.66
CA HIS A 3 4.07 -21.63 -1.88
C HIS A 3 3.26 -20.63 -1.04
N ILE A 4 3.74 -20.28 0.16
CA ILE A 4 3.06 -19.31 1.05
C ILE A 4 3.28 -17.88 0.55
N VAL A 5 4.49 -17.58 0.04
CA VAL A 5 4.77 -16.28 -0.56
C VAL A 5 3.94 -16.07 -1.84
N SER A 6 3.75 -17.11 -2.66
CA SER A 6 2.87 -17.01 -3.83
C SER A 6 1.42 -16.77 -3.44
N SER A 7 0.89 -17.43 -2.39
CA SER A 7 -0.49 -17.20 -1.96
C SER A 7 -0.70 -15.81 -1.35
N GLN A 8 0.32 -15.26 -0.69
CA GLN A 8 0.28 -13.89 -0.14
C GLN A 8 0.31 -12.81 -1.22
N ARG A 9 1.09 -13.01 -2.29
CA ARG A 9 1.07 -12.10 -3.45
C ARG A 9 -0.29 -12.09 -4.13
N VAL A 10 -0.89 -13.27 -4.33
CA VAL A 10 -2.25 -13.40 -4.89
C VAL A 10 -3.28 -12.69 -4.00
N ALA A 11 -3.21 -12.89 -2.68
CA ALA A 11 -4.11 -12.19 -1.76
C ALA A 11 -3.95 -10.66 -1.83
N LEU A 12 -2.71 -10.17 -1.93
CA LEU A 12 -2.42 -8.75 -2.05
C LEU A 12 -2.91 -8.19 -3.38
N ASP A 13 -2.76 -8.92 -4.49
CA ASP A 13 -3.24 -8.51 -5.80
C ASP A 13 -4.78 -8.43 -5.84
N LEU A 14 -5.47 -9.41 -5.23
CA LEU A 14 -6.93 -9.38 -5.07
C LEU A 14 -7.37 -8.16 -4.26
N LEU A 15 -6.70 -7.89 -3.14
CA LEU A 15 -6.99 -6.71 -2.32
C LEU A 15 -6.80 -5.41 -3.11
N MET A 16 -5.77 -5.30 -3.95
CA MET A 16 -5.56 -4.14 -4.82
C MET A 16 -6.69 -3.98 -5.85
N VAL A 17 -7.21 -5.08 -6.39
CA VAL A 17 -8.38 -5.07 -7.28
C VAL A 17 -9.63 -4.58 -6.54
N GLU A 18 -9.87 -5.05 -5.32
CA GLU A 18 -10.99 -4.63 -4.47
C GLU A 18 -10.90 -3.13 -4.13
N MET A 19 -9.72 -2.64 -3.77
CA MET A 19 -9.51 -1.21 -3.46
C MET A 19 -9.74 -0.32 -4.68
N ARG A 20 -9.31 -0.74 -5.88
CA ARG A 20 -9.64 -0.04 -7.13
C ARG A 20 -11.13 -0.08 -7.44
N ALA A 21 -11.81 -1.20 -7.13
CA ALA A 21 -13.25 -1.30 -7.29
C ALA A 21 -14.00 -0.35 -6.36
N PHE A 22 -13.55 -0.22 -5.11
CA PHE A 22 -14.02 0.82 -4.19
C PHE A 22 -13.80 2.22 -4.75
N GLY A 23 -12.62 2.50 -5.31
CA GLY A 23 -12.31 3.79 -5.95
C GLY A 23 -13.28 4.20 -7.05
N ARG A 24 -13.83 3.26 -7.82
CA ARG A 24 -14.83 3.56 -8.87
C ARG A 24 -16.16 4.08 -8.32
N ALA A 25 -16.43 3.89 -7.03
CA ALA A 25 -17.62 4.43 -6.37
C ALA A 25 -17.39 5.84 -5.78
N LEU A 26 -16.15 6.33 -5.81
CA LEU A 26 -15.78 7.65 -5.30
C LEU A 26 -15.96 8.73 -6.36
N ARG A 27 -15.89 10.00 -5.94
CA ARG A 27 -15.79 11.13 -6.87
C ARG A 27 -14.46 11.07 -7.63
N PRO A 28 -14.35 11.64 -8.85
CA PRO A 28 -13.11 11.61 -9.63
C PRO A 28 -11.87 12.09 -8.85
N GLU A 29 -11.99 13.16 -8.08
CA GLU A 29 -10.91 13.72 -7.25
C GLU A 29 -10.45 12.73 -6.15
N GLU A 30 -11.40 12.05 -5.50
CA GLU A 30 -11.12 11.06 -4.46
C GLU A 30 -10.52 9.78 -5.05
N GLN A 31 -10.95 9.41 -6.26
CA GLN A 31 -10.38 8.29 -7.01
C GLN A 31 -8.91 8.56 -7.36
N GLU A 32 -8.59 9.76 -7.85
CA GLU A 32 -7.21 10.16 -8.14
C GLU A 32 -6.33 10.14 -6.88
N LEU A 33 -6.87 10.64 -5.76
CA LEU A 33 -6.20 10.55 -4.46
C LEU A 33 -5.95 9.09 -4.05
N LEU A 34 -6.96 8.24 -4.16
CA LEU A 34 -6.83 6.82 -3.82
C LEU A 34 -5.77 6.13 -4.69
N ASP A 35 -5.79 6.35 -6.00
CA ASP A 35 -4.79 5.80 -6.92
C ASP A 35 -3.37 6.24 -6.55
N GLY A 36 -3.20 7.51 -6.17
CA GLY A 36 -1.95 8.05 -5.66
C GLY A 36 -1.48 7.42 -4.34
N LEU A 37 -2.40 7.09 -3.43
CA LEU A 37 -2.09 6.40 -2.17
C LEU A 37 -1.71 4.94 -2.41
N LEU A 38 -2.47 4.23 -3.26
CA LEU A 38 -2.21 2.84 -3.63
C LEU A 38 -0.86 2.69 -4.33
N ALA A 39 -0.49 3.63 -5.21
CA ALA A 39 0.82 3.64 -5.86
C ALA A 39 1.98 3.77 -4.85
N GLN A 40 1.80 4.54 -3.78
CA GLN A 40 2.79 4.66 -2.70
C GLN A 40 2.89 3.37 -1.90
N ALA A 41 1.77 2.76 -1.53
CA ALA A 41 1.74 1.49 -0.81
C ALA A 41 2.42 0.37 -1.61
N TYR A 42 2.26 0.38 -2.94
CA TYR A 42 2.85 -0.64 -3.83
C TYR A 42 4.38 -0.65 -3.81
N ARG A 43 5.05 0.46 -3.44
CA ARG A 43 6.50 0.49 -3.26
C ARG A 43 7.00 -0.49 -2.19
N HIS A 44 6.12 -0.86 -1.26
CA HIS A 44 6.40 -1.77 -0.17
C HIS A 44 5.87 -3.19 -0.42
N TYR A 45 5.35 -3.48 -1.63
CA TYR A 45 4.72 -4.75 -1.98
C TYR A 45 5.56 -5.98 -1.59
N GLY A 46 6.87 -5.95 -1.88
CA GLY A 46 7.80 -7.02 -1.50
C GLY A 46 7.82 -7.27 0.00
N ALA A 47 7.94 -6.20 0.80
CA ALA A 47 7.94 -6.27 2.26
C ALA A 47 6.60 -6.79 2.80
N VAL A 48 5.48 -6.29 2.28
CA VAL A 48 4.14 -6.77 2.68
C VAL A 48 3.97 -8.26 2.38
N SER A 49 4.36 -8.71 1.18
CA SER A 49 4.25 -10.12 0.79
C SER A 49 5.15 -11.05 1.62
N SER A 50 6.27 -10.54 2.14
CA SER A 50 7.19 -11.31 2.99
C SER A 50 6.70 -11.45 4.44
N ALA A 51 5.91 -10.49 4.93
CA ALA A 51 5.42 -10.49 6.32
C ALA A 51 4.50 -11.67 6.65
N SER A 52 3.99 -12.38 5.63
CA SER A 52 3.18 -13.61 5.77
C SER A 52 2.02 -13.47 6.76
N SER A 53 1.43 -12.28 6.84
CA SER A 53 0.35 -11.95 7.77
C SER A 53 -1.01 -12.01 7.08
N PHE A 54 -2.02 -12.43 7.83
CA PHE A 54 -3.43 -12.40 7.39
C PHE A 54 -3.94 -10.98 7.12
N HIS A 55 -3.34 -9.97 7.76
CA HIS A 55 -3.79 -8.57 7.69
C HIS A 55 -3.00 -7.76 6.66
N SER A 56 -2.87 -8.26 5.42
CA SER A 56 -2.10 -7.59 4.36
C SER A 56 -2.55 -6.14 4.12
N TRP A 57 -3.85 -5.85 4.33
CA TRP A 57 -4.40 -4.49 4.26
C TRP A 57 -3.79 -3.54 5.30
N ALA A 58 -3.51 -4.01 6.52
CA ALA A 58 -2.92 -3.18 7.56
C ALA A 58 -1.49 -2.74 7.17
N PHE A 59 -0.76 -3.61 6.47
CA PHE A 59 0.55 -3.28 5.94
C PHE A 59 0.48 -2.32 4.75
N LEU A 60 -0.57 -2.35 3.92
CA LEU A 60 -0.80 -1.32 2.90
C LEU A 60 -1.03 0.06 3.55
N VAL A 61 -1.85 0.13 4.59
CA VAL A 61 -2.07 1.37 5.35
C VAL A 61 -0.77 1.87 5.96
N LEU A 62 -0.01 1.00 6.64
CA LEU A 62 1.31 1.36 7.17
C LEU A 62 2.27 1.83 6.09
N SER A 63 2.23 1.23 4.91
CA SER A 63 3.07 1.62 3.76
C SER A 63 2.74 3.04 3.30
N VAL A 64 1.45 3.40 3.23
CA VAL A 64 1.02 4.77 2.97
C VAL A 64 1.53 5.71 4.06
N MET A 65 1.32 5.37 5.34
CA MET A 65 1.75 6.20 6.48
C MET A 65 3.26 6.42 6.49
N LEU A 66 4.06 5.40 6.14
CA LEU A 66 5.52 5.51 6.05
C LEU A 66 5.95 6.48 4.94
N GLU A 67 5.30 6.43 3.76
CA GLU A 67 5.62 7.37 2.68
C GLU A 67 5.19 8.80 3.03
N GLN A 68 4.07 8.98 3.75
CA GLN A 68 3.66 10.29 4.26
C GLN A 68 4.64 10.83 5.30
N GLU A 69 5.06 10.01 6.27
CA GLU A 69 6.05 10.38 7.28
C GLU A 69 7.39 10.78 6.65
N LYS A 70 7.86 10.05 5.62
CA LYS A 70 9.06 10.42 4.86
C LYS A 70 8.93 11.80 4.22
N ARG A 71 7.79 12.11 3.61
CA ARG A 71 7.53 13.41 2.98
C ARG A 71 7.49 14.53 4.02
N LEU A 72 6.79 14.32 5.13
CA LEU A 72 6.72 15.29 6.24
C LEU A 72 8.11 15.60 6.77
N ARG A 73 8.91 14.56 7.03
CA ARG A 73 10.30 14.71 7.46
C ARG A 73 11.18 15.48 6.48
N GLN A 74 11.00 15.27 5.17
CA GLN A 74 11.71 16.04 4.16
C GLN A 74 11.32 17.52 4.22
N LEU A 75 10.04 17.83 4.37
CA LEU A 75 9.54 19.21 4.52
C LEU A 75 10.05 19.87 5.82
N GLU A 76 10.22 19.08 6.89
CA GLU A 76 10.77 19.53 8.17
C GLU A 76 12.31 19.61 8.19
N GLY A 77 13.01 19.23 7.11
CA GLY A 77 14.48 19.21 7.08
C GLY A 77 15.12 18.08 7.88
N ARG A 78 14.38 17.00 8.17
CA ARG A 78 14.81 15.82 8.95
C ARG A 78 14.75 14.53 8.12
N PRO A 79 15.45 14.43 6.97
CA PRO A 79 15.28 13.33 6.03
C PRO A 79 15.52 11.96 6.69
N CYS A 80 14.71 10.97 6.30
CA CYS A 80 15.06 9.57 6.55
C CYS A 80 16.32 9.23 5.74
N GLY A 81 17.35 8.70 6.41
CA GLY A 81 18.59 8.24 5.79
C GLY A 81 18.40 7.02 4.90
#